data_AF-A0A6J6MAY4-F1
#
_entry.id   AF-A0A6J6MAY4-F1
#
_cell.length_a   1.000
_cell.length_b   1.000
_cell.length_c   1.000
_cell.angle_alpha   90.00
_cell.angle_beta   90.00
_cell.angle_gamma   90.00
#
_symmetry.space_group_name_H-M   'P 1'
#
loop_
_entity.id
_entity.type
_entity.pdbx_description
1 polymer ?
#
loop_
_entity_poly.entity_id
_entity_poly.type
_entity_poly.pdbx_seq_one_letter_code
_entity_poly.pdbx_strand_id
1 'polypeptide(L)'
;MVRIPPEHGSGTRLEVRVADGAANPYLMIAAILAAGLDGIQSKLKPSDPVEGMSYDNESAPVLPMSLEAALDALEADTVLRDLLAGPIVDVFQILKRDEVKRYKEAVSDPNTRETTDWEVKEYMSDF
;
A
#
# COMPACT_ATOMS: atom_id res chain seq x y z
N MET A 1 -9.43 1.19 -1.10
CA MET A 1 -10.41 1.98 -0.32
C MET A 1 -10.25 3.46 -0.68
N VAL A 2 -11.24 4.04 -1.34
CA VAL A 2 -11.24 5.45 -1.77
C VAL A 2 -12.55 6.09 -1.32
N ARG A 3 -12.49 7.30 -0.77
CA ARG A 3 -13.66 8.10 -0.43
C ARG A 3 -13.76 9.30 -1.36
N ILE A 4 -14.99 9.62 -1.77
CA ILE A 4 -15.32 10.88 -2.44
C ILE A 4 -15.97 11.79 -1.39
N PRO A 5 -15.32 12.90 -1.01
CA PRO A 5 -15.92 13.89 -0.12
C PRO A 5 -17.15 14.57 -0.75
N PRO A 6 -18.06 15.13 0.06
CA PRO A 6 -19.26 15.79 -0.43
C PRO A 6 -18.99 17.13 -1.15
N GLU A 7 -17.78 17.68 -1.06
CA GLU A 7 -17.45 18.93 -1.75
C GLU A 7 -17.31 18.72 -3.27
N HIS A 8 -17.95 19.60 -4.03
CA HIS A 8 -17.96 19.60 -5.49
C HIS A 8 -17.43 20.92 -6.07
N GLY A 9 -17.31 21.00 -7.40
CA GLY A 9 -16.71 22.14 -8.08
C GLY A 9 -15.21 22.20 -7.83
N SER A 10 -14.69 23.34 -7.37
CA SER A 10 -13.26 23.53 -7.08
C SER A 10 -12.75 22.66 -5.91
N GLY A 11 -13.63 22.13 -5.07
CA GLY A 11 -13.27 21.24 -3.96
C GLY A 11 -13.26 19.74 -4.29
N THR A 12 -13.60 19.37 -5.54
CA THR A 12 -13.72 17.97 -5.98
C THR A 12 -12.37 17.27 -5.84
N ARG A 13 -12.33 16.18 -5.08
CA ARG A 13 -11.12 15.39 -4.84
C ARG A 13 -11.47 13.95 -4.48
N LEU A 14 -10.44 13.10 -4.46
CA LEU A 14 -10.49 11.75 -3.93
C LEU A 14 -9.61 11.66 -2.68
N GLU A 15 -10.04 10.87 -1.70
CA GLU A 15 -9.29 10.56 -0.49
C GLU A 15 -8.91 9.07 -0.50
N VAL A 16 -7.61 8.78 -0.70
CA VAL A 16 -7.05 7.42 -0.56
C VAL A 16 -6.75 7.18 0.92
N ARG A 17 -7.42 6.20 1.53
CA ARG A 17 -7.40 5.98 2.99
C ARG A 17 -6.67 4.70 3.43
N VAL A 18 -5.80 4.18 2.56
CA VAL A 18 -5.10 2.90 2.77
C VAL A 18 -3.74 3.10 3.44
N ALA A 19 -3.12 4.27 3.28
CA ALA A 19 -1.79 4.54 3.80
C ALA A 19 -1.79 4.85 5.30
N ASP A 20 -0.66 4.58 5.95
CA ASP A 20 -0.36 4.92 7.33
C ASP A 20 0.85 5.88 7.43
N GLY A 21 1.25 6.21 8.66
CA GLY A 21 2.34 7.16 8.93
C GLY A 21 3.76 6.64 8.63
N ALA A 22 3.93 5.34 8.36
CA ALA A 22 5.24 4.77 8.02
C ALA A 22 5.56 4.86 6.52
N ALA A 23 4.56 5.18 5.69
CA ALA A 23 4.74 5.28 4.25
C ALA A 23 5.68 6.44 3.87
N ASN A 24 6.59 6.21 2.91
CA ASN A 24 7.34 7.29 2.30
C ASN A 24 6.39 8.17 1.48
N PRO A 25 6.24 9.47 1.80
CA PRO A 25 5.23 10.31 1.16
C PRO A 25 5.45 10.50 -0.34
N TYR A 26 6.71 10.50 -0.79
CA TYR A 26 7.05 10.66 -2.20
C TYR A 26 6.67 9.41 -3.01
N LEU A 27 7.06 8.22 -2.51
CA LEU A 27 6.73 6.96 -3.18
C LEU A 27 5.22 6.71 -3.18
N MET A 28 4.54 7.04 -2.08
CA MET A 28 3.08 6.93 -1.99
C MET A 28 2.37 7.81 -3.02
N ILE A 29 2.73 9.09 -3.11
CA ILE A 29 2.13 10.02 -4.08
C ILE A 29 2.41 9.53 -5.50
N ALA A 30 3.65 9.11 -5.80
CA ALA A 30 4.01 8.58 -7.10
C ALA A 30 3.17 7.34 -7.47
N ALA A 31 2.99 6.40 -6.55
CA ALA A 31 2.21 5.18 -6.78
C ALA A 31 0.72 5.47 -7.04
N ILE A 32 0.13 6.38 -6.26
CA ILE A 32 -1.27 6.80 -6.45
C ILE A 32 -1.45 7.50 -7.80
N LEU A 33 -0.53 8.38 -8.19
CA LEU A 33 -0.57 9.06 -9.49
C LEU A 33 -0.39 8.09 -10.64
N ALA A 34 0.54 7.14 -10.54
CA ALA A 34 0.77 6.11 -11.54
C ALA A 34 -0.47 5.24 -11.76
N ALA A 35 -1.07 4.71 -10.68
CA ALA A 35 -2.29 3.91 -10.76
C ALA A 35 -3.48 4.71 -11.31
N GLY A 36 -3.63 5.98 -10.92
CA GLY A 36 -4.66 6.87 -11.44
C GLY A 36 -4.48 7.15 -12.93
N LEU A 37 -3.23 7.38 -13.38
CA LEU A 37 -2.90 7.62 -14.77
C LEU A 37 -3.18 6.38 -15.63
N ASP A 38 -2.78 5.19 -15.18
CA ASP A 38 -3.10 3.93 -15.86
C ASP A 38 -4.61 3.77 -16.03
N GLY A 39 -5.39 3.94 -14.95
CA GLY A 39 -6.84 3.86 -15.02
C GLY A 39 -7.47 4.82 -16.03
N ILE A 40 -6.95 6.04 -16.15
CA ILE A 40 -7.40 7.03 -17.16
C ILE A 40 -7.02 6.60 -18.57
N GLN A 41 -5.76 6.21 -18.80
CA GLN A 41 -5.25 5.82 -20.12
C GLN A 41 -5.93 4.56 -20.64
N SER A 42 -6.10 3.58 -19.77
CA SER A 42 -6.75 2.30 -20.02
C SER A 42 -8.28 2.40 -19.99
N LYS A 43 -8.83 3.58 -19.67
CA LYS A 43 -10.28 3.86 -19.56
C LYS A 43 -10.99 2.84 -18.65
N LEU A 44 -10.35 2.48 -17.54
CA LEU A 44 -10.90 1.53 -16.59
C LEU A 44 -12.17 2.10 -15.97
N LYS A 45 -13.23 1.31 -15.99
CA LYS A 45 -14.47 1.67 -15.31
C LYS A 45 -14.33 1.27 -13.84
N PRO A 46 -14.47 2.20 -12.88
CA PRO A 46 -14.51 1.83 -11.46
C PRO A 46 -15.73 0.95 -11.19
N SER A 47 -15.63 0.11 -10.16
CA SER A 47 -16.78 -0.61 -9.63
C SER A 47 -17.85 0.37 -9.13
N ASP A 48 -19.07 -0.13 -8.96
CA ASP A 48 -20.13 0.66 -8.36
C ASP A 48 -19.73 1.10 -6.94
N PRO A 49 -20.16 2.30 -6.51
CA PRO A 49 -19.85 2.80 -5.17
C PRO A 49 -20.48 1.90 -4.11
N VAL A 50 -19.75 1.69 -3.02
CA VAL A 50 -20.28 0.96 -1.86
C VAL A 50 -21.07 1.94 -0.99
N GLU A 51 -22.32 1.62 -0.70
CA GLU A 51 -23.15 2.34 0.27
C GLU A 51 -23.00 1.72 1.67
N GLY A 52 -22.90 2.56 2.71
CA GLY A 52 -22.73 2.09 4.10
C GLY A 52 -21.28 1.81 4.50
N MET A 53 -21.08 0.96 5.51
CA MET A 53 -19.75 0.61 5.99
C MET A 53 -19.10 -0.39 5.05
N SER A 54 -17.95 -0.04 4.48
CA SER A 54 -17.23 -0.90 3.52
C SER A 54 -16.81 -2.26 4.08
N TYR A 55 -16.71 -2.39 5.41
CA TYR A 55 -16.36 -3.64 6.09
C TYR A 55 -17.50 -4.67 6.12
N ASP A 56 -18.75 -4.23 5.91
CA ASP A 56 -19.91 -5.12 5.89
C ASP A 56 -20.07 -5.84 4.54
N ASN A 57 -19.31 -5.41 3.52
CA ASN A 57 -19.27 -6.03 2.21
C ASN A 57 -18.20 -7.13 2.14
N GLU A 58 -18.57 -8.34 2.56
CA GLU A 58 -17.69 -9.53 2.50
C GLU A 58 -17.32 -9.96 1.07
N SER A 59 -18.03 -9.46 0.05
CA SER A 59 -17.74 -9.78 -1.36
C SER A 59 -16.65 -8.90 -1.99
N ALA A 60 -16.23 -7.84 -1.30
CA ALA A 60 -15.19 -6.96 -1.80
C ALA A 60 -13.82 -7.65 -1.81
N PRO A 61 -12.96 -7.39 -2.81
CA PRO A 61 -11.59 -7.87 -2.80
C PRO A 61 -10.84 -7.38 -1.55
N VAL A 62 -10.17 -8.31 -0.88
CA VAL A 62 -9.34 -8.01 0.30
C VAL A 62 -7.96 -7.55 -0.16
N LEU A 63 -7.44 -6.52 0.50
CA LEU A 63 -6.06 -6.07 0.29
C LEU A 63 -5.07 -7.15 0.78
N PRO A 64 -3.80 -7.12 0.34
CA PRO A 64 -2.78 -7.99 0.90
C PRO A 64 -2.73 -7.90 2.43
N MET A 65 -2.80 -9.04 3.10
CA MET A 65 -2.88 -9.14 4.57
C MET A 65 -1.52 -9.24 5.25
N SER A 66 -0.43 -9.20 4.47
CA SER A 66 0.94 -9.16 4.94
C SER A 66 1.79 -8.33 4.00
N LEU A 67 2.92 -7.81 4.51
CA LEU A 67 3.88 -7.07 3.70
C LEU A 67 4.41 -7.95 2.55
N GLU A 68 4.64 -9.25 2.78
CA GLU A 68 5.06 -10.18 1.74
C GLU A 68 4.05 -10.28 0.60
N ALA A 69 2.76 -10.45 0.93
CA ALA A 69 1.72 -10.53 -0.10
C ALA A 69 1.61 -9.19 -0.87
N ALA A 70 1.86 -8.05 -0.22
CA ALA A 70 1.90 -6.76 -0.88
C ALA A 70 3.10 -6.63 -1.82
N LEU A 71 4.27 -7.14 -1.42
CA LEU A 71 5.48 -7.20 -2.24
C LEU A 71 5.29 -8.13 -3.44
N ASP A 72 4.66 -9.29 -3.27
CA ASP A 72 4.31 -10.20 -4.36
C ASP A 72 3.35 -9.53 -5.36
N ALA A 73 2.35 -8.81 -4.87
CA ALA A 73 1.42 -8.06 -5.72
C ALA A 73 2.13 -6.95 -6.52
N LEU A 74 3.04 -6.20 -5.88
CA LEU A 74 3.84 -5.17 -6.54
C LEU A 74 4.79 -5.76 -7.59
N GLU A 75 5.37 -6.93 -7.35
CA GLU A 75 6.26 -7.62 -8.29
C GLU A 75 5.51 -8.11 -9.54
N ALA A 76 4.27 -8.58 -9.37
CA ALA A 76 3.41 -9.02 -10.46
C ALA A 76 2.85 -7.85 -11.30
N ASP A 77 2.76 -6.64 -10.73
CA ASP A 77 2.22 -5.46 -11.42
C ASP A 77 3.28 -4.79 -12.32
N THR A 78 3.43 -5.34 -13.52
CA THR A 78 4.35 -4.80 -14.54
C THR A 78 4.02 -3.36 -14.94
N VAL A 79 2.75 -2.95 -14.93
CA VAL A 79 2.32 -1.61 -15.35
C VAL A 79 2.79 -0.58 -14.33
N LEU A 80 2.51 -0.83 -13.05
CA LEU A 80 2.93 0.07 -11.99
C LEU A 80 4.46 0.13 -11.89
N ARG A 81 5.14 -1.00 -12.11
CA ARG A 81 6.61 -1.07 -12.14
C ARG A 81 7.21 -0.23 -13.26
N ASP A 82 6.63 -0.25 -14.45
CA ASP A 82 7.07 0.57 -15.58
C ASP A 82 6.83 2.06 -15.33
N LEU A 83 5.70 2.42 -14.71
CA LEU A 83 5.35 3.81 -14.39
C LEU A 83 6.16 4.42 -13.24
N LEU A 84 6.57 3.62 -12.25
CA LEU A 84 7.33 4.06 -11.06
C LEU A 84 8.85 4.05 -11.23
N ALA A 85 9.32 3.86 -12.47
CA ALA A 85 10.71 3.55 -12.81
C ALA A 85 11.18 2.24 -12.16
N GLY A 86 11.18 1.17 -12.95
CA GLY A 86 11.51 -0.21 -12.53
C GLY A 86 12.66 -0.35 -11.52
N PRO A 87 13.82 0.33 -11.66
CA PRO A 87 14.91 0.22 -10.69
C PRO A 87 14.54 0.65 -9.26
N ILE A 88 13.65 1.64 -9.08
CA ILE A 88 13.20 2.05 -7.75
C ILE A 88 12.37 0.94 -7.10
N VAL A 89 11.48 0.31 -7.89
CA VAL A 89 10.68 -0.82 -7.44
C VAL A 89 11.58 -2.00 -7.09
N ASP A 90 12.58 -2.31 -7.92
CA ASP A 90 13.51 -3.42 -7.69
C ASP A 90 14.30 -3.25 -6.37
N VAL A 91 14.83 -2.05 -6.12
CA VAL A 91 15.52 -1.74 -4.85
C VAL A 91 14.56 -1.82 -3.66
N PHE A 92 13.35 -1.27 -3.80
CA PHE A 92 12.34 -1.33 -2.76
C PHE A 92 11.98 -2.77 -2.40
N GLN A 93 11.78 -3.62 -3.40
CA GLN A 93 11.51 -5.05 -3.24
C GLN A 93 12.63 -5.76 -2.47
N ILE A 94 13.89 -5.52 -2.84
CA ILE A 94 15.05 -6.12 -2.17
C ILE A 94 15.09 -5.71 -0.69
N LEU A 95 14.99 -4.41 -0.40
CA LEU A 95 15.09 -3.89 0.96
C LEU A 95 13.94 -4.42 1.84
N LYS A 96 12.71 -4.41 1.34
CA LYS A 96 11.54 -4.83 2.12
C LYS A 96 11.44 -6.34 2.28
N ARG A 97 11.90 -7.13 1.30
CA ARG A 97 12.01 -8.59 1.49
C ARG A 97 13.09 -8.97 2.50
N ASP A 98 14.23 -8.26 2.50
CA ASP A 98 15.26 -8.46 3.53
C ASP A 98 14.74 -8.10 4.93
N GLU A 99 14.04 -6.97 5.06
CA GLU A 99 13.41 -6.53 6.31
C GLU A 99 12.43 -7.59 6.86
N VAL A 100 11.52 -8.10 6.03
CA VAL A 100 10.61 -9.19 6.39
C VAL A 100 11.38 -10.42 6.86
N LYS A 101 12.42 -10.83 6.14
CA LYS A 101 13.22 -12.00 6.47
C LYS A 101 13.89 -11.83 7.84
N ARG A 102 14.54 -10.70 8.07
CA ARG A 102 15.20 -10.38 9.35
C ARG A 102 14.20 -10.36 10.51
N TYR A 103 13.01 -9.78 10.30
CA TYR A 103 11.95 -9.80 11.30
C TYR A 103 11.54 -11.22 11.67
N LYS A 104 11.20 -12.05 10.67
CA LYS A 104 10.78 -13.45 10.88
C LYS A 104 11.83 -14.32 11.55
N GLU A 105 13.11 -14.09 11.29
CA GLU A 105 14.21 -14.81 11.93
C GLU A 105 14.43 -14.37 13.38
N ALA A 106 14.07 -13.13 13.73
CA ALA A 106 14.33 -12.56 15.05
C ALA A 106 13.19 -12.75 16.06
N VAL A 107 11.94 -12.90 15.60
CA VAL A 107 10.77 -12.97 16.48
C VAL A 107 10.20 -14.38 16.59
N SER A 108 9.68 -14.74 17.77
CA SER A 108 9.10 -16.06 18.02
C SER A 108 7.74 -16.26 17.35
N ASP A 109 6.95 -15.20 17.22
CA ASP A 109 5.67 -15.18 16.51
C ASP A 109 5.63 -13.97 15.56
N PRO A 110 5.86 -14.15 14.24
CA PRO A 110 5.83 -13.06 13.29
C PRO A 110 4.42 -12.54 12.96
N ASN A 111 3.36 -13.18 13.48
CA ASN A 111 1.97 -12.75 13.26
C ASN A 111 1.39 -12.00 14.46
N THR A 112 2.21 -11.71 15.48
CA THR A 112 1.80 -10.92 16.63
C THR A 112 1.28 -9.54 16.24
N ARG A 113 0.37 -8.99 17.06
CA ARG A 113 -0.11 -7.60 16.95
C ARG A 113 0.57 -6.65 17.93
N GLU A 114 1.38 -7.21 18.83
CA GLU A 114 2.13 -6.45 19.81
C GLU A 114 3.44 -5.96 19.19
N THR A 115 3.86 -4.74 19.53
CA THR A 115 5.19 -4.24 19.15
C THR A 115 6.26 -5.11 19.77
N THR A 116 7.14 -5.64 18.93
CA THR A 116 8.24 -6.52 19.31
C THR A 116 9.50 -5.72 19.66
N ASP A 117 10.37 -6.31 20.48
CA ASP A 117 11.69 -5.74 20.79
C ASP A 117 12.54 -5.51 19.54
N TRP A 118 12.34 -6.34 18.50
CA TRP A 118 13.01 -6.16 17.21
C TRP A 118 12.59 -4.86 16.54
N GLU A 119 11.29 -4.54 16.49
CA GLU A 119 10.78 -3.32 15.86
C GLU A 119 11.26 -2.07 16.62
N VAL A 120 11.26 -2.11 17.95
CA VAL A 120 11.83 -1.02 18.77
C VAL A 120 13.30 -0.82 18.44
N LYS A 121 14.09 -1.90 18.37
CA LYS A 121 15.52 -1.80 18.05
C LYS A 121 15.76 -1.35 16.61
N GLU A 122 14.99 -1.83 15.65
CA GLU A 122 15.16 -1.51 14.23
C GLU A 122 14.79 -0.05 13.93
N TYR A 123 13.66 0.43 14.47
CA TYR A 123 13.10 1.72 14.08
C TYR A 123 13.28 2.83 15.13
N MET A 124 13.63 2.50 16.38
CA MET A 124 13.76 3.47 17.49
C MET A 124 15.16 3.48 18.13
N SER A 125 16.15 2.79 17.57
CA SER A 125 17.48 2.65 18.20
C SER A 125 18.24 3.97 18.44
N ASP A 126 17.84 5.06 17.77
CA ASP A 126 18.43 6.39 17.91
C ASP A 126 17.52 7.40 18.67
N PHE A 127 16.45 6.93 19.32
CA PHE A 127 15.55 7.74 20.15
C PHE A 127 15.58 7.35 21.63
#